data_AF-A0A2M8NG23-F1
#
_entry.id   AF-A0A2M8NG23-F1
#
_cell.length_a   1.000
_cell.length_b   1.000
_cell.length_c   1.000
_cell.angle_alpha   90.00
_cell.angle_beta   90.00
_cell.angle_gamma   90.00
#
_symmetry.space_group_name_H-M   'P 1'
#
loop_
_entity.id
_entity.type
_entity.pdbx_description
1 polymer ?
#
loop_
_entity_poly.entity_id
_entity_poly.type
_entity_poly.pdbx_seq_one_letter_code
_entity_poly.pdbx_strand_id
1 'polypeptide(L)'
;VVPYLRAGYDAQWTSPEGAGAVPDSERHTPQGDQVLADAAWAYLRDNPAAIPELLWVKFWTHWSIDVFPRQNPKPGERPLIDEVRQTELDGQLVLEGVDAGDPVTVYDTPLFDLIGRWLHRLYFGGWFGLALIGFALSLRYPRELGILGLIQLNMTMVYMFFHPSTRYRSPTDPLLFLFSAYALLWLWEGWRKRRQPISLNTLG
;
A
#
# COMPACT_ATOMS: atom_id res chain seq x y z
N VAL A 1 10.14 -8.90 7.16
CA VAL A 1 9.13 -8.11 6.43
C VAL A 1 7.77 -8.03 7.14
N VAL A 2 7.01 -9.13 7.31
CA VAL A 2 5.65 -9.07 7.89
C VAL A 2 5.54 -8.32 9.23
N PRO A 3 6.41 -8.57 10.23
CA PRO A 3 6.33 -7.86 11.50
C PRO A 3 6.53 -6.33 11.37
N TYR A 4 7.47 -5.91 10.52
CA TYR A 4 7.70 -4.49 10.22
C TYR A 4 6.52 -3.84 9.52
N LEU A 5 5.95 -4.51 8.51
CA LEU A 5 4.79 -3.98 7.80
C LEU A 5 3.58 -3.78 8.73
N ARG A 6 3.37 -4.71 9.68
CA ARG A 6 2.33 -4.58 10.72
C ARG A 6 2.59 -3.43 11.66
N ALA A 7 3.84 -3.29 12.12
CA ALA A 7 4.28 -2.19 12.97
C ALA A 7 4.26 -0.82 12.25
N GLY A 8 4.07 -0.81 10.92
CA GLY A 8 3.92 0.42 10.16
C GLY A 8 5.21 0.94 9.53
N TYR A 9 6.26 0.12 9.46
CA TYR A 9 7.53 0.44 8.81
C TYR A 9 7.59 -0.10 7.38
N ASP A 10 8.30 0.59 6.50
CA ASP A 10 8.57 0.11 5.14
C ASP A 10 9.53 -1.10 5.16
N ALA A 11 9.30 -2.05 4.25
CA ALA A 11 10.14 -3.24 4.12
C ALA A 11 11.58 -2.90 3.69
N GLN A 12 11.82 -1.75 3.05
CA GLN A 12 13.18 -1.34 2.67
C GLN A 12 14.10 -1.04 3.88
N TRP A 13 13.52 -0.72 5.04
CA TRP A 13 14.27 -0.41 6.26
C TRP A 13 14.58 -1.63 7.14
N THR A 14 14.25 -2.82 6.67
CA THR A 14 14.67 -4.04 7.33
C THR A 14 16.11 -4.35 6.92
N SER A 15 17.03 -4.42 7.88
CA SER A 15 18.39 -4.88 7.64
C SER A 15 18.43 -6.39 7.38
N PRO A 16 18.98 -6.84 6.24
CA PRO A 16 19.35 -8.23 6.07
C PRO A 16 20.56 -8.62 6.93
N GLU A 17 21.38 -7.70 7.44
CA GLU A 17 22.50 -8.02 8.36
C GLU A 17 21.97 -8.47 9.72
N GLY A 18 20.87 -7.87 10.21
CA GLY A 18 20.10 -8.40 11.35
C GLY A 18 19.48 -9.78 11.09
N ALA A 19 19.41 -10.21 9.82
CA ALA A 19 18.98 -11.53 9.36
C ALA A 19 20.14 -12.37 8.75
N GLY A 20 21.40 -11.89 8.83
CA GLY A 20 22.60 -12.58 8.34
C GLY A 20 22.74 -12.81 6.83
N ALA A 21 22.04 -12.08 5.95
CA ALA A 21 21.92 -12.48 4.54
C ALA A 21 23.01 -11.93 3.58
N VAL A 22 23.42 -10.65 3.68
CA VAL A 22 24.41 -10.02 2.78
C VAL A 22 25.08 -8.83 3.51
N PRO A 23 26.40 -8.59 3.38
CA PRO A 23 27.06 -7.38 3.91
C PRO A 23 26.56 -6.08 3.26
N ASP A 24 26.56 -4.97 3.99
CA ASP A 24 26.06 -3.67 3.53
C ASP A 24 26.74 -3.18 2.23
N SER A 25 28.04 -3.45 2.08
CA SER A 25 28.82 -3.11 0.88
C SER A 25 28.32 -3.79 -0.41
N GLU A 26 27.62 -4.91 -0.30
CA GLU A 26 27.10 -5.68 -1.44
C GLU A 26 25.60 -5.49 -1.66
N ARG A 27 24.89 -4.93 -0.67
CA ARG A 27 23.43 -4.77 -0.67
C ARG A 27 22.89 -3.97 -1.83
N HIS A 28 23.60 -2.92 -2.24
CA HIS A 28 23.17 -2.02 -3.31
C HIS A 28 23.73 -2.40 -4.69
N THR A 29 24.10 -3.67 -4.85
CA THR A 29 24.60 -4.23 -6.12
C THR A 29 23.58 -5.19 -6.72
N PRO A 30 23.58 -5.38 -8.06
CA PRO A 30 22.73 -6.39 -8.69
C PRO A 30 22.92 -7.80 -8.12
N GLN A 31 24.14 -8.13 -7.68
CA GLN A 31 24.46 -9.41 -7.06
C GLN A 31 23.83 -9.54 -5.67
N GLY A 32 23.89 -8.50 -4.85
CA GLY A 32 23.24 -8.46 -3.54
C GLY A 32 21.72 -8.61 -3.66
N ASP A 33 21.09 -7.91 -4.61
CA ASP A 33 19.65 -8.05 -4.91
C ASP A 33 19.29 -9.50 -5.27
N GLN A 34 20.11 -10.15 -6.09
CA GLN A 34 19.90 -11.54 -6.47
C GLN A 34 20.01 -12.49 -5.27
N VAL A 35 21.03 -12.33 -4.42
CA VAL A 35 21.19 -13.15 -3.21
C VAL A 35 20.00 -12.98 -2.26
N LEU A 36 19.53 -11.75 -2.04
CA LEU A 36 18.36 -11.48 -1.20
C LEU A 36 17.08 -12.07 -1.79
N ALA A 37 16.90 -11.97 -3.12
CA ALA A 37 15.76 -12.57 -3.80
C ALA A 37 15.78 -14.10 -3.66
N ASP A 38 16.93 -14.73 -3.89
CA ASP A 38 17.09 -16.19 -3.78
C ASP A 38 16.84 -16.68 -2.35
N ALA A 39 17.35 -15.97 -1.34
CA ALA A 39 17.07 -16.26 0.06
C ALA A 39 15.58 -16.11 0.41
N ALA A 40 14.92 -15.06 -0.08
CA ALA A 40 13.48 -14.86 0.12
C ALA A 40 12.65 -15.98 -0.52
N TRP A 41 12.99 -16.38 -1.75
CA TRP A 41 12.32 -17.48 -2.44
C TRP A 41 12.56 -18.84 -1.79
N ALA A 42 13.79 -19.09 -1.29
CA ALA A 42 14.10 -20.28 -0.51
C ALA A 42 13.25 -20.34 0.75
N TYR A 43 13.19 -19.25 1.52
CA TYR A 43 12.36 -19.17 2.72
C TYR A 43 10.88 -19.46 2.44
N LEU A 44 10.30 -18.88 1.39
CA LEU A 44 8.89 -19.10 1.05
C LEU A 44 8.61 -20.52 0.56
N ARG A 45 9.58 -21.16 -0.11
CA ARG A 45 9.48 -22.56 -0.53
C ARG A 45 9.46 -23.49 0.69
N ASP A 46 10.29 -23.20 1.69
CA ASP A 46 10.39 -23.98 2.93
C ASP A 46 9.24 -23.68 3.90
N ASN A 47 8.59 -22.51 3.77
CA ASN A 47 7.52 -22.03 4.64
C ASN A 47 6.26 -21.62 3.83
N PRO A 48 5.62 -22.54 3.09
CA PRO A 48 4.49 -22.19 2.23
C PRO A 48 3.29 -21.63 3.02
N ALA A 49 3.15 -22.02 4.29
CA ALA A 49 2.11 -21.51 5.19
C ALA A 49 2.26 -20.00 5.50
N ALA A 50 3.44 -19.41 5.30
CA ALA A 50 3.67 -17.97 5.49
C ALA A 50 3.19 -17.12 4.30
N ILE A 51 2.99 -17.73 3.11
CA ILE A 51 2.62 -17.02 1.88
C ILE A 51 1.29 -16.26 2.02
N PRO A 52 0.19 -16.86 2.53
CA PRO A 52 -1.08 -16.16 2.65
C PRO A 52 -0.99 -14.92 3.54
N GLU A 53 -0.29 -15.02 4.67
CA GLU A 53 -0.08 -13.91 5.60
C GLU A 53 0.76 -12.79 4.95
N LEU A 54 1.84 -13.15 4.26
CA LEU A 54 2.69 -12.19 3.55
C LEU A 54 1.86 -11.43 2.50
N LEU A 55 1.13 -12.13 1.65
CA LEU A 55 0.30 -11.53 0.60
C LEU A 55 -0.78 -10.63 1.20
N TRP A 56 -1.44 -11.08 2.27
CA TRP A 56 -2.47 -10.30 2.94
C TRP A 56 -1.93 -8.99 3.53
N VAL A 57 -0.81 -9.06 4.25
CA VAL A 57 -0.19 -7.87 4.85
C VAL A 57 0.29 -6.91 3.75
N LYS A 58 0.90 -7.42 2.67
CA LYS A 58 1.29 -6.59 1.51
C LYS A 58 0.10 -5.92 0.84
N PHE A 59 -0.98 -6.66 0.62
CA PHE A 59 -2.23 -6.13 0.05
C PHE A 59 -2.80 -5.01 0.93
N TRP A 60 -2.87 -5.25 2.25
CA TRP A 60 -3.38 -4.27 3.21
C TRP A 60 -2.49 -3.03 3.27
N THR A 61 -1.17 -3.19 3.31
CA THR A 61 -0.22 -2.07 3.25
C THR A 61 -0.40 -1.25 1.98
N HIS A 62 -0.52 -1.90 0.81
CA HIS A 62 -0.70 -1.22 -0.46
C HIS A 62 -2.02 -0.44 -0.49
N TRP A 63 -3.12 -0.97 0.02
CA TRP A 63 -4.43 -0.30 -0.01
C TRP A 63 -4.80 0.49 1.25
N SER A 64 -3.88 0.61 2.20
CA SER A 64 -4.12 1.32 3.45
C SER A 64 -4.43 2.80 3.21
N ILE A 65 -5.48 3.32 3.85
CA ILE A 65 -5.81 4.75 3.84
C ILE A 65 -4.79 5.59 4.62
N ASP A 66 -4.02 4.97 5.51
CA ASP A 66 -2.87 5.63 6.13
C ASP A 66 -1.75 5.80 5.11
N VAL A 67 -1.02 6.92 5.23
CA VAL A 67 0.28 7.04 4.57
C VAL A 67 1.19 5.97 5.15
N PHE A 68 1.69 5.08 4.28
CA PHE A 68 2.68 4.09 4.65
C PHE A 68 4.05 4.55 4.14
N PRO A 69 5.06 4.60 4.98
CA PRO A 69 5.10 4.07 6.33
C PRO A 69 4.37 4.94 7.35
N ARG A 70 3.76 4.28 8.34
CA ARG A 70 3.08 4.92 9.47
C ARG A 70 4.09 5.47 10.48
N GLN A 71 5.26 4.83 10.56
CA GLN A 71 6.35 5.22 11.44
C GLN A 71 7.63 5.25 10.62
N ASN A 72 8.41 6.33 10.74
CA ASN A 72 9.73 6.40 10.13
C ASN A 72 10.77 5.87 11.11
N PRO A 73 11.85 5.25 10.63
CA PRO A 73 13.03 5.00 11.43
C PRO A 73 13.59 6.33 11.89
N LYS A 74 14.02 6.39 13.16
CA LYS A 74 14.88 7.46 13.64
C LYS A 74 16.31 6.91 13.77
N PRO A 75 17.34 7.72 13.49
CA PRO A 75 18.73 7.28 13.63
C PRO A 75 18.97 6.69 15.03
N GLY A 76 19.43 5.44 15.09
CA GLY A 76 19.76 4.75 16.34
C GLY A 76 18.58 4.14 17.10
N GLU A 77 17.34 4.24 16.60
CA GLU A 77 16.17 3.64 17.24
C GLU A 77 15.86 2.23 16.72
N ARG A 78 15.41 1.36 17.62
CA ARG A 78 14.91 0.02 17.27
C ARG A 78 13.43 0.09 16.89
N PRO A 79 12.97 -0.73 15.94
CA PRO A 79 11.56 -0.75 15.54
C PRO A 79 10.70 -1.23 16.72
N LEU A 80 9.61 -0.52 17.00
CA LEU A 80 8.60 -0.94 17.96
C LEU A 80 7.67 -1.94 17.27
N ILE A 81 8.05 -3.22 17.29
CA ILE A 81 7.23 -4.34 16.82
C ILE A 81 6.59 -4.93 18.08
N ASP A 82 5.25 -4.94 18.16
CA ASP A 82 4.48 -5.32 19.36
C ASP A 82 5.11 -6.48 20.17
N GLU A 83 5.07 -6.32 21.50
CA GLU A 83 5.80 -7.02 22.59
C GLU A 83 5.72 -8.58 22.66
N VAL A 84 5.27 -9.32 21.64
CA VAL A 84 5.04 -10.79 21.73
C VAL A 84 5.91 -11.63 20.78
N ARG A 85 6.91 -11.05 20.09
CA ARG A 85 7.93 -11.87 19.38
C ARG A 85 9.36 -11.33 19.50
N GLN A 86 9.66 -10.63 20.58
CA GLN A 86 11.04 -10.26 20.93
C GLN A 86 11.88 -11.44 21.46
N THR A 87 11.30 -12.63 21.65
CA THR A 87 11.95 -13.74 22.37
C THR A 87 12.22 -15.01 21.55
N GLU A 88 11.89 -15.07 20.27
CA GLU A 88 12.24 -16.22 19.40
C GLU A 88 12.86 -15.74 18.09
N LEU A 89 14.06 -15.17 18.17
CA LEU A 89 15.12 -15.29 17.17
C LEU A 89 16.32 -14.52 17.74
N ASP A 90 17.45 -15.18 17.98
CA ASP A 90 18.74 -14.58 18.36
C ASP A 90 19.35 -13.78 17.18
N GLY A 91 18.61 -12.79 16.68
CA GLY A 91 18.98 -11.90 15.58
C GLY A 91 18.19 -10.61 15.76
N GLN A 92 18.82 -9.61 16.38
CA GLN A 92 18.17 -8.33 16.63
C GLN A 92 17.82 -7.68 15.30
N LEU A 93 16.52 -7.54 15.05
CA LEU A 93 15.97 -6.81 13.92
C LEU A 93 16.29 -5.31 14.11
N VAL A 94 17.33 -4.84 13.43
CA VAL A 94 17.76 -3.43 13.42
C VAL A 94 17.09 -2.72 12.24
N LEU A 95 16.56 -1.52 12.50
CA LEU A 95 16.20 -0.58 11.42
C LEU A 95 17.48 0.08 10.92
N GLU A 96 17.70 0.05 9.61
CA GLU A 96 18.78 0.78 8.96
C GLU A 96 18.22 1.89 8.09
N GLY A 97 19.07 2.89 7.79
CA GLY A 97 18.90 3.70 6.60
C GLY A 97 17.99 4.92 6.73
N VAL A 98 18.25 5.78 7.72
CA VAL A 98 17.85 7.19 7.60
C VAL A 98 19.06 8.04 7.95
N ASP A 99 19.84 8.39 6.94
CA ASP A 99 20.91 9.37 7.10
C ASP A 99 20.32 10.74 7.43
N ALA A 100 21.12 11.58 8.10
CA ALA A 100 20.73 12.96 8.34
C ALA A 100 20.47 13.68 7.00
N GLY A 101 19.24 14.10 6.77
CA GLY A 101 18.82 14.75 5.52
C GLY A 101 18.14 13.83 4.50
N ASP A 102 17.88 12.56 4.83
CA ASP A 102 17.06 11.69 3.99
C ASP A 102 15.66 12.33 3.76
N PRO A 103 15.18 12.42 2.51
CA PRO A 103 13.85 12.97 2.21
C PRO A 103 12.69 12.34 3.01
N VAL A 104 12.84 11.10 3.48
CA VAL A 104 11.83 10.43 4.32
C VAL A 104 11.63 11.13 5.67
N THR A 105 12.65 11.83 6.19
CA THR A 105 12.55 12.57 7.46
C THR A 105 11.46 13.65 7.44
N VAL A 106 11.01 14.08 6.26
CA VAL A 106 9.87 15.00 6.11
C VAL A 106 8.59 14.45 6.73
N TYR A 107 8.44 13.12 6.74
CA TYR A 107 7.28 12.43 7.29
C TYR A 107 7.33 12.28 8.82
N ASP A 108 8.44 12.64 9.47
CA ASP A 108 8.61 12.66 10.94
C ASP A 108 8.42 14.08 11.51
N THR A 109 7.95 15.02 10.69
CA THR A 109 7.66 16.38 11.16
C THR A 109 6.33 16.41 11.93
N PRO A 110 6.23 17.13 13.05
CA PRO A 110 4.97 17.23 13.82
C PRO A 110 3.78 17.70 12.99
N LEU A 111 4.04 18.56 11.99
CA LEU A 111 3.02 19.05 11.07
C LEU A 111 2.48 17.92 10.18
N PHE A 112 3.34 17.06 9.66
CA PHE A 112 2.92 15.95 8.82
C PHE A 112 2.13 14.91 9.61
N ASP A 113 2.58 14.57 10.82
CA ASP A 113 1.89 13.59 11.67
C ASP A 113 0.52 14.09 12.15
N LEU A 114 0.43 15.35 12.58
CA LEU A 114 -0.81 15.91 13.13
C LEU A 114 -1.82 16.27 12.04
N ILE A 115 -1.36 16.82 10.91
CA ILE A 115 -2.25 17.35 9.87
C ILE A 115 -2.17 16.53 8.59
N GLY A 116 -0.96 16.28 8.10
CA GLY A 116 -0.74 15.59 6.82
C GLY A 116 -1.39 14.21 6.76
N ARG A 117 -1.18 13.37 7.78
CA ARG A 117 -1.77 12.03 7.84
C ARG A 117 -3.29 12.06 7.95
N TRP A 118 -3.85 12.97 8.75
CA TRP A 118 -5.30 13.13 8.87
C TRP A 118 -5.95 13.61 7.59
N LEU A 119 -5.38 14.64 6.96
CA LEU A 119 -5.84 15.14 5.67
C LEU A 119 -5.75 14.03 4.61
N HIS A 120 -4.66 13.27 4.59
CA HIS A 120 -4.52 12.10 3.72
C HIS A 120 -5.65 11.09 3.92
N ARG A 121 -5.90 10.65 5.15
CA ARG A 121 -7.00 9.71 5.45
C ARG A 121 -8.35 10.22 4.94
N LEU A 122 -8.64 11.50 5.12
CA LEU A 122 -9.91 12.08 4.69
C LEU A 122 -10.02 12.15 3.17
N TYR A 123 -9.05 12.78 2.49
CA TYR A 123 -9.11 12.94 1.04
C TYR A 123 -8.97 11.56 0.36
N PHE A 124 -7.91 10.82 0.65
CA PHE A 124 -7.63 9.53 0.01
C PHE A 124 -8.66 8.48 0.41
N GLY A 125 -9.05 8.40 1.69
CA GLY A 125 -10.08 7.46 2.13
C GLY A 125 -11.44 7.73 1.46
N GLY A 126 -11.82 9.00 1.31
CA GLY A 126 -13.02 9.38 0.58
C GLY A 126 -12.97 8.98 -0.89
N TRP A 127 -11.87 9.30 -1.59
CA TRP A 127 -11.66 8.87 -2.97
C TRP A 127 -11.61 7.36 -3.12
N PHE A 128 -10.93 6.66 -2.21
CA PHE A 128 -10.87 5.20 -2.21
C PHE A 128 -12.27 4.58 -2.10
N GLY A 129 -13.11 5.09 -1.20
CA GLY A 129 -14.51 4.66 -1.10
C GLY A 129 -15.30 4.88 -2.40
N LEU A 130 -15.16 6.05 -3.02
CA LEU A 130 -15.79 6.35 -4.31
C LEU A 130 -15.27 5.44 -5.43
N ALA A 131 -13.97 5.16 -5.45
CA ALA A 131 -13.38 4.27 -6.43
C ALA A 131 -13.89 2.83 -6.29
N LEU A 132 -14.07 2.33 -5.08
CA LEU A 132 -14.68 1.01 -4.87
C LEU A 132 -16.11 0.96 -5.43
N ILE A 133 -16.89 2.01 -5.21
CA ILE A 133 -18.24 2.14 -5.79
C ILE A 133 -18.15 2.18 -7.32
N GLY A 134 -17.27 3.00 -7.89
CA GLY A 134 -17.10 3.14 -9.33
C GLY A 134 -16.63 1.85 -9.99
N PHE A 135 -15.69 1.14 -9.34
CA PHE A 135 -15.24 -0.18 -9.77
C PHE A 135 -16.41 -1.17 -9.78
N ALA A 136 -17.19 -1.24 -8.70
CA ALA A 136 -18.37 -2.11 -8.62
C ALA A 136 -19.44 -1.78 -9.69
N LEU A 137 -19.66 -0.49 -9.98
CA LEU A 137 -20.54 -0.06 -11.07
C LEU A 137 -20.00 -0.49 -12.44
N SER A 138 -18.68 -0.44 -12.63
CA SER A 138 -18.03 -0.79 -13.90
C SER A 138 -18.16 -2.28 -14.24
N LEU A 139 -18.36 -3.15 -13.25
CA LEU A 139 -18.61 -4.58 -13.44
C LEU A 139 -19.86 -4.88 -14.28
N ARG A 140 -20.77 -3.90 -14.43
CA ARG A 140 -21.96 -4.02 -15.31
C ARG A 140 -21.63 -3.86 -16.80
N TYR A 141 -20.45 -3.35 -17.13
CA TYR A 141 -19.99 -3.07 -18.49
C TYR A 141 -18.63 -3.74 -18.76
N PRO A 142 -18.55 -5.08 -18.68
CA PRO A 142 -17.27 -5.78 -18.72
C PRO A 142 -16.57 -5.70 -20.08
N ARG A 143 -17.31 -5.50 -21.18
CA ARG A 143 -16.71 -5.40 -22.52
C ARG A 143 -16.03 -4.05 -22.74
N GLU A 144 -16.60 -3.01 -22.15
CA GLU A 144 -16.18 -1.62 -22.32
C GLU A 144 -15.14 -1.22 -21.28
N LEU A 145 -15.33 -1.65 -20.03
CA LEU A 145 -14.53 -1.21 -18.87
C LEU A 145 -13.68 -2.32 -18.26
N GLY A 146 -13.83 -3.57 -18.71
CA GLY A 146 -13.12 -4.71 -18.14
C GLY A 146 -11.60 -4.59 -18.21
N ILE A 147 -11.06 -3.97 -19.27
CA ILE A 147 -9.61 -3.74 -19.39
C ILE A 147 -9.08 -2.82 -18.29
N LEU A 148 -9.84 -1.80 -17.87
CA LEU A 148 -9.44 -0.89 -16.80
C LEU A 148 -9.39 -1.63 -15.47
N GLY A 149 -10.39 -2.47 -15.21
CA GLY A 149 -10.40 -3.32 -14.03
C GLY A 149 -9.25 -4.33 -14.03
N LEU A 150 -8.95 -4.93 -15.18
CA LEU A 150 -7.82 -5.85 -15.34
C LEU A 150 -6.48 -5.16 -15.07
N ILE A 151 -6.27 -3.95 -15.59
CA ILE A 151 -5.05 -3.17 -15.34
C ILE A 151 -4.92 -2.87 -13.84
N GLN A 152 -6.01 -2.44 -13.19
CA GLN A 152 -6.01 -2.16 -11.74
C GLN A 152 -5.62 -3.40 -10.92
N LEU A 153 -6.20 -4.55 -11.25
CA LEU A 153 -5.89 -5.82 -10.59
C LEU A 153 -4.45 -6.26 -10.87
N ASN A 154 -3.99 -6.15 -12.12
CA ASN A 154 -2.62 -6.51 -12.50
C ASN A 154 -1.58 -5.66 -11.76
N MET A 155 -1.78 -4.34 -11.71
CA MET A 155 -0.89 -3.45 -10.96
C MET A 155 -0.88 -3.81 -9.48
N THR A 156 -2.05 -4.05 -8.88
CA THR A 156 -2.16 -4.52 -7.49
C THR A 156 -1.34 -5.80 -7.25
N MET A 157 -1.46 -6.78 -8.15
CA MET A 157 -0.70 -8.04 -8.07
C MET A 157 0.80 -7.79 -8.16
N VAL A 158 1.25 -6.96 -9.11
CA VAL A 158 2.68 -6.59 -9.24
C VAL A 158 3.19 -6.00 -7.91
N TYR A 159 2.43 -5.09 -7.28
CA TYR A 159 2.81 -4.54 -5.98
C TYR A 159 2.86 -5.60 -4.86
N MET A 160 1.92 -6.54 -4.86
CA MET A 160 1.91 -7.65 -3.89
C MET A 160 3.12 -8.56 -4.05
N PHE A 161 3.64 -8.77 -5.26
CA PHE A 161 4.82 -9.60 -5.46
C PHE A 161 6.12 -8.85 -5.18
N PHE A 162 6.31 -7.65 -5.73
CA PHE A 162 7.62 -7.00 -5.74
C PHE A 162 7.87 -6.09 -4.53
N HIS A 163 7.06 -5.06 -4.28
CA HIS A 163 7.37 -4.10 -3.20
C HIS A 163 6.12 -3.39 -2.64
N PRO A 164 5.75 -3.61 -1.36
CA PRO A 164 4.58 -3.00 -0.75
C PRO A 164 4.92 -1.64 -0.14
N SER A 165 4.96 -0.57 -0.94
CA SER A 165 5.09 0.78 -0.38
C SER A 165 4.15 1.76 -1.04
N THR A 166 3.55 2.62 -0.20
CA THR A 166 2.54 3.55 -0.67
C THR A 166 3.12 4.68 -1.51
N ARG A 167 4.43 4.93 -1.40
CA ARG A 167 5.20 5.81 -2.27
C ARG A 167 5.13 5.39 -3.74
N TYR A 168 4.97 4.09 -4.00
CA TYR A 168 4.91 3.56 -5.34
C TYR A 168 3.48 3.31 -5.81
N ARG A 169 2.42 3.69 -5.09
CA ARG A 169 1.03 3.59 -5.59
C ARG A 169 0.73 4.43 -6.85
N SER A 170 1.67 5.28 -7.27
CA SER A 170 1.53 6.19 -8.41
C SER A 170 0.94 5.56 -9.69
N PRO A 171 1.25 4.30 -10.09
CA PRO A 171 0.62 3.68 -11.26
C PRO A 171 -0.84 3.26 -11.05
N THR A 172 -1.28 3.02 -9.80
CA THR A 172 -2.66 2.66 -9.47
C THR A 172 -3.57 3.88 -9.23
N ASP A 173 -2.99 5.02 -8.86
CA ASP A 173 -3.75 6.23 -8.51
C ASP A 173 -4.63 6.80 -9.67
N PRO A 174 -4.19 6.81 -10.95
CA PRO A 174 -5.01 7.32 -12.03
C PRO A 174 -6.34 6.56 -12.20
N LEU A 175 -6.31 5.24 -12.05
CA LEU A 175 -7.51 4.41 -12.15
C LEU A 175 -8.41 4.56 -10.92
N LEU A 176 -7.83 4.73 -9.73
CA LEU A 176 -8.56 5.14 -8.53
C LEU A 176 -9.38 6.41 -8.77
N PHE A 177 -8.75 7.45 -9.32
CA PHE A 177 -9.45 8.71 -9.63
C PHE A 177 -10.50 8.54 -10.73
N LEU A 178 -10.22 7.74 -11.75
CA LEU A 178 -11.19 7.46 -12.82
C LEU A 178 -12.44 6.76 -12.29
N PHE A 179 -12.28 5.70 -11.49
CA PHE A 179 -13.43 5.03 -10.87
C PHE A 179 -14.16 5.96 -9.90
N SER A 180 -13.44 6.78 -9.15
CA SER A 180 -14.08 7.76 -8.27
C SER A 180 -14.93 8.78 -9.03
N ALA A 181 -14.41 9.31 -10.14
CA ALA A 181 -15.14 10.22 -11.00
C ALA A 181 -16.38 9.56 -11.60
N TYR A 182 -16.27 8.29 -12.01
CA TYR A 182 -17.41 7.52 -12.50
C TYR A 182 -18.51 7.37 -11.43
N ALA A 183 -18.14 7.07 -10.17
CA ALA A 183 -19.09 7.00 -9.07
C ALA A 183 -19.79 8.34 -8.81
N LEU A 184 -19.04 9.45 -8.84
CA LEU A 184 -19.61 10.79 -8.67
C LEU A 184 -20.60 11.15 -9.78
N LEU A 185 -20.26 10.87 -11.04
CA LEU A 185 -21.16 11.09 -12.17
C LEU A 185 -22.44 10.26 -12.04
N TRP A 186 -22.32 8.99 -11.65
CA TRP A 186 -23.47 8.13 -11.41
C TRP A 186 -24.38 8.66 -10.29
N LEU A 187 -23.80 9.08 -9.16
CA LEU A 187 -24.53 9.68 -8.05
C LEU A 187 -25.24 10.97 -8.46
N TRP A 188 -24.53 11.84 -9.19
CA TRP A 188 -25.06 13.11 -9.71
C TRP A 188 -26.24 12.89 -10.65
N GLU A 189 -26.13 11.94 -11.60
CA GLU A 189 -27.23 11.61 -12.49
C GLU A 189 -28.45 11.07 -11.75
N GLY A 190 -28.23 10.21 -10.76
CA GLY A 190 -29.29 9.69 -9.90
C GLY A 190 -30.02 10.80 -9.15
N TRP A 191 -29.26 11.75 -8.58
CA TRP A 191 -29.81 12.92 -7.91
C TRP A 191 -30.58 13.83 -8.86
N ARG A 192 -30.04 14.09 -10.07
CA ARG A 192 -30.69 14.92 -11.09
C ARG A 192 -32.02 14.32 -11.54
N LYS A 193 -32.08 13.01 -11.81
CA LYS A 193 -33.30 12.30 -12.23
C LYS A 193 -34.41 12.40 -11.18
N ARG A 194 -34.08 12.34 -9.89
CA ARG A 194 -35.06 12.50 -8.80
C ARG A 194 -35.66 13.90 -8.70
N ARG A 195 -34.98 14.92 -9.25
CA ARG A 195 -35.44 16.32 -9.23
C ARG A 195 -36.19 16.74 -10.49
N GLN A 196 -36.27 15.88 -11.51
CA GLN A 196 -37.09 16.19 -12.68
C GLN A 196 -38.57 15.99 -12.30
N PRO A 197 -39.41 17.04 -12.40
CA PRO A 197 -40.84 16.89 -12.17
C PRO A 197 -41.41 15.90 -13.19
N ILE A 198 -42.28 14.99 -12.73
CA ILE A 198 -43.01 14.08 -13.62
C ILE A 198 -43.81 14.96 -14.59
N SER A 199 -43.44 14.96 -15.85
CA SER A 199 -44.17 15.67 -16.90
C SER A 199 -45.57 15.05 -17.01
N LEU A 200 -46.58 15.80 -16.58
CA LEU A 200 -48.00 15.41 -16.65
C LEU A 200 -48.51 15.20 -18.09
N ASN A 201 -47.70 15.50 -19.11
CA ASN A 201 -48.06 15.32 -20.52
C ASN A 201 -47.93 13.87 -21.04
N THR A 202 -47.71 12.87 -20.17
CA THR A 202 -47.64 11.45 -20.56
C THR A 202 -48.87 10.62 -20.13
N LEU A 203 -49.94 11.28 -19.65
CA LEU A 203 -51.22 10.65 -19.28
C LEU A 203 -52.36 11.00 -20.26
N GLY A 204 -52.03 11.36 -21.51
CA GLY A 204 -53.00 11.58 -22.60
C GLY A 204 -53.25 10.32 -23.40
#